data_AF-A0A349ENS6-F1
#
_entry.id   AF-A0A349ENS6-F1
#
_cell.length_a   1.000
_cell.length_b   1.000
_cell.length_c   1.000
_cell.angle_alpha   90.00
_cell.angle_beta   90.00
_cell.angle_gamma   90.00
#
_symmetry.space_group_name_H-M   'P 1'
#
loop_
_entity.id
_entity.type
_entity.pdbx_description
1 polymer ?
#
loop_
_entity_poly.entity_id
_entity_poly.type
_entity_poly.pdbx_seq_one_letter_code
_entity_poly.pdbx_strand_id
1 'polypeptide(L)' 'MPDGGRLTVVTRMSDLFTSVQADGRKHRLMVVKVSDTGAGIRDEDLASIFTPFFTTKDRGVGLGLA' A
#
# COMPACT_ATOMS: atom_id res chain seq x y z
N MET A 1 -0.62 -12.57 -10.35
CA MET A 1 -1.16 -13.88 -9.92
C MET A 1 -1.73 -14.59 -11.15
N PRO A 2 -0.86 -15.06 -12.08
CA PRO A 2 -1.30 -15.64 -13.35
C PRO A 2 -2.23 -16.86 -13.15
N ASP A 3 -1.95 -17.64 -12.11
CA ASP A 3 -2.71 -18.86 -11.77
C ASP A 3 -3.82 -18.60 -10.72
N GLY A 4 -4.19 -17.33 -10.51
CA GLY A 4 -5.06 -16.91 -9.42
C GLY A 4 -4.34 -16.74 -8.08
N GLY A 5 -5.11 -16.41 -7.04
CA GLY A 5 -4.61 -16.16 -5.69
C GLY A 5 -5.65 -15.45 -4.84
N ARG A 6 -5.26 -15.06 -3.62
CA ARG A 6 -6.17 -14.41 -2.66
C ARG A 6 -5.74 -12.98 -2.37
N LEU A 7 -6.62 -12.03 -2.60
CA LEU A 7 -6.51 -10.67 -2.07
C LEU A 7 -7.34 -10.58 -0.78
N THR A 8 -6.75 -10.04 0.27
CA THR A 8 -7.40 -9.80 1.56
C THR A 8 -7.35 -8.31 1.87
N VAL A 9 -8.51 -7.73 2.18
CA VAL A 9 -8.63 -6.35 2.64
C VAL A 9 -9.17 -6.38 4.06
N VAL A 10 -8.45 -5.73 4.98
CA VAL A 10 -8.85 -5.62 6.39
C VAL A 10 -8.94 -4.14 6.74
N THR A 11 -10.05 -3.74 7.34
CA THR A 11 -10.22 -2.40 7.89
C THR A 11 -10.27 -2.48 9.42
N ARG A 12 -9.63 -1.51 10.09
CA ARG A 12 -9.74 -1.35 11.55
C ARG A 12 -9.58 0.10 11.94
N MET A 13 -10.30 0.52 12.99
CA MET A 13 -9.94 1.75 13.68
C MET A 13 -8.62 1.52 14.42
N SER A 14 -7.68 2.44 14.27
CA SER A 14 -6.37 2.37 14.91
C SER A 14 -6.22 3.48 15.93
N ASP A 15 -5.85 3.07 17.14
CA ASP A 15 -5.48 3.98 18.22
C ASP A 15 -3.96 4.25 18.24
N LEU A 16 -3.19 3.50 17.43
CA LEU A 16 -1.73 3.64 17.29
C LEU A 16 -1.31 4.87 16.48
N PHE A 17 -2.23 5.41 15.68
CA PHE A 17 -1.99 6.57 14.84
C PHE A 17 -3.11 7.58 15.08
N THR A 18 -2.73 8.79 15.49
CA THR A 18 -3.62 9.93 15.63
C THR A 18 -3.14 11.04 14.73
N SER A 19 -4.03 11.56 13.88
CA SER A 19 -3.76 12.87 13.28
C SER A 19 -4.04 13.94 14.32
N VAL A 20 -3.12 14.90 14.42
CA VAL A 20 -3.30 16.12 15.22
C VAL A 20 -3.58 17.24 14.23
N GLN A 21 -4.80 17.76 14.24
CA GLN A 21 -5.15 18.92 13.42
C GLN A 21 -4.53 20.20 14.02
N ALA A 22 -4.47 21.27 13.21
CA ALA A 22 -3.91 22.55 13.61
C ALA A 22 -4.61 23.17 14.85
N ASP A 23 -5.85 22.78 15.12
CA ASP A 23 -6.64 23.20 16.29
C ASP A 23 -6.45 22.30 17.54
N GLY A 24 -5.51 21.34 17.48
CA GLY A 24 -5.19 20.44 18.58
C GLY A 24 -6.12 19.23 18.74
N ARG A 25 -7.15 19.09 17.90
CA ARG A 25 -8.04 17.91 17.95
C ARG A 25 -7.32 16.66 17.44
N LYS A 26 -7.45 15.58 18.20
CA LYS A 26 -6.94 14.24 17.85
C LYS A 26 -8.04 13.43 17.18
N HIS A 27 -7.78 12.92 15.99
CA HIS A 27 -8.70 12.01 15.31
C HIS A 27 -8.08 10.62 15.21
N ARG A 28 -8.91 9.61 15.52
CA ARG A 28 -8.56 8.20 15.27
C ARG A 28 -8.49 8.00 13.76
N LEU A 29 -7.49 7.25 13.31
CA LEU A 29 -7.34 6.92 11.90
C LEU A 29 -7.93 5.54 11.63
N MET A 30 -8.54 5.39 10.45
CA MET A 30 -8.87 4.08 9.91
C MET A 30 -7.66 3.54 9.18
N VAL A 31 -7.27 2.31 9.50
CA VAL A 31 -6.22 1.59 8.79
C VAL A 31 -6.89 0.63 7.80
N VAL A 32 -6.49 0.75 6.54
CA VAL A 32 -6.81 -0.22 5.49
C VAL A 32 -5.54 -1.02 5.22
N LYS A 33 -5.60 -2.33 5.48
CA LYS A 33 -4.52 -3.27 5.14
C LYS A 33 -4.93 -4.07 3.91
N VAL A 34 -4.09 -4.05 2.89
CA VAL A 34 -4.22 -4.86 1.68
C VAL A 34 -3.11 -5.91 1.69
N SER A 35 -3.44 -7.17 1.42
CA SER A 35 -2.48 -8.28 1.36
C SER A 35 -2.87 -9.22 0.24
N ASP A 36 -1.90 -9.69 -0.54
CA ASP A 36 -2.10 -10.73 -1.54
C ASP A 36 -1.19 -11.95 -1.30
N THR A 37 -1.40 -13.01 -2.09
CA THR A 37 -0.58 -14.24 -2.08
C THR A 37 0.20 -14.40 -3.38
N GLY A 38 0.54 -13.30 -4.06
CA GLY A 38 1.35 -13.30 -5.26
C GLY A 38 2.83 -13.50 -4.98
N ALA A 39 3.66 -13.31 -6.01
CA ALA A 39 5.10 -13.48 -5.93
C ALA A 39 5.82 -12.45 -5.02
N GLY A 40 5.08 -11.46 -4.50
CA GLY A 40 5.62 -10.39 -3.67
C GLY A 40 6.40 -9.33 -4.47
N ILE A 41 7.17 -8.53 -3.76
CA ILE A 41 8.06 -7.49 -4.26
C ILE A 41 9.46 -7.88 -3.82
N ARG A 42 10.46 -7.80 -4.72
CA ARG A 42 11.86 -8.07 -4.37
C ARG A 42 12.39 -6.99 -3.45
N ASP A 43 13.31 -7.35 -2.55
CA ASP A 43 13.83 -6.41 -1.54
C ASP A 43 14.51 -5.20 -2.18
N GLU A 44 15.25 -5.40 -3.28
CA GLU A 44 15.90 -4.31 -4.02
C GLU A 44 14.92 -3.32 -4.67
N ASP A 45 13.68 -3.75 -4.94
CA ASP A 45 12.67 -2.93 -5.60
C ASP A 45 11.88 -2.06 -4.60
N LEU A 46 11.86 -2.42 -3.30
CA LEU A 46 11.01 -1.79 -2.28
C LEU A 46 11.20 -0.27 -2.17
N ALA A 47 12.42 0.22 -2.34
CA ALA A 47 12.72 1.65 -2.27
C ALA A 47 12.15 2.44 -3.46
N SER A 48 11.82 1.78 -4.57
CA SER A 48 11.44 2.41 -5.83
C SER A 48 9.95 2.28 -6.15
N ILE A 49 9.15 1.53 -5.38
CA ILE A 49 7.75 1.23 -5.73
C ILE A 49 6.83 2.46 -5.79
N PHE A 50 7.23 3.56 -5.14
CA PHE A 50 6.52 4.84 -5.17
C PHE A 50 7.17 5.86 -6.13
N THR A 51 8.23 5.48 -6.84
CA THR A 51 8.87 6.33 -7.83
C THR A 51 8.03 6.33 -9.12
N PRO A 52 7.68 7.51 -9.67
CA PRO A 52 6.97 7.59 -10.94
C PRO A 52 7.68 6.79 -12.04
N PHE A 53 6.90 6.08 -12.85
CA PHE A 53 7.34 5.23 -13.96
C PHE A 53 8.09 3.95 -13.59
N PHE A 54 8.28 3.65 -12.29
CA PHE A 54 8.86 2.37 -11.89
C PHE A 54 7.88 1.20 -12.14
N THR A 55 8.34 0.17 -12.85
CA THR A 55 7.58 -1.06 -13.10
C THR A 55 8.51 -2.25 -13.36
N THR A 56 8.14 -3.43 -12.90
CA THR A 56 8.78 -4.71 -13.25
C THR A 56 7.99 -5.49 -14.31
N LYS A 57 6.88 -4.93 -14.79
CA LYS A 57 6.00 -5.55 -15.79
C LYS A 57 6.38 -5.10 -17.20
N ASP A 58 6.43 -6.05 -18.14
CA ASP A 58 6.67 -5.80 -19.57
C ASP A 58 5.65 -4.82 -20.19
N ARG A 59 4.42 -4.81 -19.66
CA ARG A 59 3.34 -3.90 -20.04
C ARG A 59 2.79 -3.19 -18.81
N GLY A 60 3.17 -1.92 -18.64
CA GLY A 60 2.68 -1.05 -17.57
C GLY A 60 3.42 0.30 -17.57
N VAL A 61 2.73 1.38 -17.22
CA VAL A 61 3.32 2.74 -17.21
C VAL A 61 4.00 3.09 -15.87
N GLY A 62 3.77 2.31 -14.81
CA GLY A 62 4.41 2.54 -13.50
C GLY A 62 3.91 3.77 -12.75
N LEU A 63 2.66 4.18 -12.95
CA LEU A 63 2.04 5.35 -12.29
C LEU A 63 0.98 4.99 -11.25
N GLY A 64 0.77 3.70 -10.95
CA GLY A 64 -0.33 3.26 -10.08
C GLY A 64 -0.12 3.52 -8.59
N LEU A 65 1.13 3.56 -8.12
CA LEU A 65 1.49 3.80 -6.73
C LEU A 65 2.05 5.20 -6.47
N ALA A 66 2.44 5.92 -7.52
CA ALA A 66 3.03 7.25 -7.44
C ALA A 66 2.04 8.33 -6.97
#